data_AF-A0A2V5TF78-F1
#
_entry.id   AF-A0A2V5TF78-F1
#
_cell.length_a   1.000
_cell.length_b   1.000
_cell.length_c   1.000
_cell.angle_alpha   90.00
_cell.angle_beta   90.00
_cell.angle_gamma   90.00
#
_symmetry.space_group_name_H-M   'P 1'
#
loop_
_entity.id
_entity.type
_entity.pdbx_description
1 polymer ?
#
loop_
_entity_poly.entity_id
_entity_poly.type
_entity_poly.pdbx_seq_one_letter_code
_entity_poly.pdbx_strand_id
1 'polypeptide(L)'
;SKANFWIALAPYFFPLYSILAIAIYGALNVFVNMQPYGQLLYAVVGATWAFHFTFTCWMILKNQTDLSDQGTFFSLVVIYLMNLLLLSVMLILASPHITFASFSADLLTNLGNFTQWISELMHSFTQR
;
A
#
# COMPACT_ATOMS: atom_id res chain seq x y z
N SER A 1 23.47 14.83 -9.27
CA SER A 1 22.40 14.89 -8.26
C SER A 1 21.99 13.47 -7.94
N LYS A 2 22.16 12.98 -6.69
CA LYS A 2 21.61 11.68 -6.29
C LYS A 2 20.13 11.87 -6.00
N ALA A 3 19.26 11.09 -6.64
CA ALA A 3 17.85 11.07 -6.28
C ALA A 3 17.69 10.53 -4.85
N ASN A 4 16.85 11.17 -4.04
CA ASN A 4 16.45 10.65 -2.73
C ASN A 4 15.66 9.35 -2.89
N PHE A 5 15.67 8.46 -1.90
CA PHE A 5 14.93 7.19 -1.92
C PHE A 5 13.43 7.39 -2.19
N TRP A 6 12.83 8.51 -1.76
CA TRP A 6 11.44 8.86 -2.08
C TRP A 6 11.18 8.94 -3.58
N ILE A 7 12.12 9.55 -4.32
CA ILE A 7 12.02 9.72 -5.77
C ILE A 7 12.38 8.41 -6.46
N ALA A 8 13.45 7.74 -5.99
CA ALA A 8 13.91 6.48 -6.57
C ALA A 8 12.87 5.36 -6.44
N LEU A 9 12.18 5.26 -5.30
CA LEU A 9 11.23 4.19 -5.01
C LEU A 9 9.78 4.55 -5.38
N ALA A 10 9.48 5.78 -5.79
CA ALA A 10 8.13 6.22 -6.17
C ALA A 10 7.42 5.27 -7.16
N PRO A 11 8.09 4.74 -8.22
CA PRO A 11 7.43 3.84 -9.17
C PRO A 11 6.84 2.57 -8.54
N TYR A 12 7.37 2.14 -7.39
CA TYR A 12 7.04 0.88 -6.73
C TYR A 12 5.86 1.00 -5.74
N PHE A 13 5.55 2.21 -5.28
CA PHE A 13 4.46 2.42 -4.33
C PHE A 13 3.47 3.49 -4.74
N PHE A 14 3.68 4.24 -5.83
CA PHE A 14 2.74 5.28 -6.28
C PHE A 14 1.79 4.73 -7.34
N PRO A 15 0.53 4.35 -7.01
CA PRO A 15 -0.43 3.76 -7.93
C PRO A 15 -1.07 4.85 -8.82
N LEU A 16 -0.28 5.41 -9.74
CA LEU A 16 -0.65 6.56 -10.58
C LEU A 16 -2.05 6.40 -11.20
N TYR A 17 -2.36 5.24 -11.78
CA TYR A 17 -3.63 5.00 -12.45
C TYR A 17 -4.83 5.00 -11.49
N SER A 18 -4.68 4.48 -10.27
CA SER A 18 -5.75 4.54 -9.26
C SER A 18 -5.99 5.97 -8.79
N ILE A 19 -4.91 6.75 -8.59
CA ILE A 19 -5.01 8.16 -8.22
C ILE A 19 -5.72 8.96 -9.32
N LEU A 20 -5.35 8.75 -10.58
CA LEU A 20 -6.01 9.39 -11.72
C LEU A 20 -7.48 9.00 -11.81
N ALA A 21 -7.84 7.74 -11.62
CA ALA A 21 -9.23 7.29 -11.63
C ALA A 21 -10.08 7.99 -10.55
N ILE A 22 -9.56 8.07 -9.32
CA ILE A 22 -10.22 8.77 -8.20
C ILE A 22 -10.32 10.27 -8.49
N ALA A 23 -9.27 10.90 -8.99
CA ALA A 23 -9.25 12.33 -9.30
C ALA A 23 -10.24 12.68 -10.42
N ILE A 24 -10.29 11.88 -11.49
CA ILE A 24 -11.26 12.05 -12.60
C ILE A 24 -12.68 11.87 -12.09
N TYR A 25 -12.96 10.84 -11.30
CA TYR A 25 -14.28 10.63 -10.70
C TYR A 25 -14.70 11.83 -9.83
N GLY A 26 -13.80 12.32 -8.97
CA GLY A 26 -14.05 13.48 -8.12
C GLY A 26 -14.28 14.76 -8.93
N ALA A 27 -13.48 15.02 -9.97
CA ALA A 27 -13.64 16.16 -10.85
C ALA A 27 -14.98 16.12 -11.61
N LEU A 28 -15.36 14.95 -12.15
CA LEU A 28 -16.64 14.77 -12.82
C LEU A 28 -17.81 14.93 -11.86
N ASN A 29 -17.68 14.50 -10.60
CA ASN A 29 -18.71 14.68 -9.58
C ASN A 29 -19.06 16.15 -9.28
N VAL A 30 -18.19 17.10 -9.62
CA VAL A 30 -18.46 18.55 -9.52
C VAL A 30 -19.45 19.02 -10.59
N PHE A 31 -19.44 18.37 -11.76
CA PHE A 31 -20.25 18.78 -12.92
C PHE A 31 -21.49 17.90 -13.13
N VAL A 32 -21.41 16.62 -12.78
CA VAL A 32 -22.47 15.63 -12.94
C VAL A 32 -22.58 14.75 -11.70
N ASN A 33 -23.79 14.30 -11.34
CA ASN A 33 -23.96 13.40 -10.20
C ASN A 33 -23.32 12.03 -10.50
N MET A 34 -22.14 11.77 -9.92
CA MET A 34 -21.42 10.52 -10.12
C MET A 34 -21.77 9.43 -9.10
N GLN A 35 -22.60 9.75 -8.09
CA GLN A 35 -22.97 8.83 -7.01
C GLN A 35 -23.44 7.43 -7.48
N PRO A 36 -24.19 7.28 -8.59
CA PRO A 36 -24.58 5.96 -9.11
C PRO A 36 -23.41 5.11 -9.64
N TYR A 37 -22.28 5.72 -10.01
CA TYR A 37 -21.14 5.07 -10.64
C TYR A 37 -20.05 4.63 -9.64
N GLY A 38 -20.31 4.68 -8.33
CA GLY A 38 -19.35 4.29 -7.30
C GLY A 38 -18.82 2.85 -7.46
N GLN A 39 -19.68 1.91 -7.88
CA GLN A 39 -19.24 0.52 -8.15
C GLN A 39 -18.27 0.44 -9.33
N LEU A 40 -18.48 1.24 -10.38
CA LEU A 40 -17.56 1.32 -11.51
C LEU A 40 -16.21 1.91 -11.06
N LEU A 41 -16.23 2.94 -10.22
CA LEU A 41 -15.01 3.48 -9.62
C LEU A 41 -14.24 2.38 -8.87
N TYR A 42 -14.90 1.60 -8.01
CA TYR A 42 -14.24 0.51 -7.28
C TYR A 42 -13.67 -0.56 -8.20
N ALA A 43 -14.38 -0.92 -9.28
CA ALA A 43 -13.86 -1.87 -10.28
C ALA A 43 -12.61 -1.32 -10.99
N VAL A 44 -12.60 -0.06 -11.39
CA VAL A 44 -11.45 0.60 -12.03
C VAL A 44 -10.27 0.72 -11.06
N VAL A 45 -10.53 1.12 -9.81
CA VAL A 45 -9.48 1.18 -8.76
C VAL A 45 -8.90 -0.21 -8.53
N GLY A 46 -9.73 -1.25 -8.39
CA GLY A 46 -9.27 -2.63 -8.23
C GLY A 46 -8.41 -3.11 -9.40
N ALA A 47 -8.84 -2.85 -10.64
CA ALA A 47 -8.08 -3.23 -11.84
C ALA A 47 -6.73 -2.49 -11.95
N THR A 48 -6.73 -1.17 -11.72
CA THR A 48 -5.50 -0.36 -11.73
C THR A 48 -4.55 -0.72 -10.61
N TRP A 49 -5.06 -1.11 -9.44
CA TRP A 49 -4.26 -1.58 -8.32
C TRP A 49 -3.66 -2.97 -8.59
N ALA A 50 -4.43 -3.90 -9.16
CA ALA A 50 -3.92 -5.21 -9.57
C ALA A 50 -2.81 -5.09 -10.62
N PHE A 51 -2.97 -4.15 -11.57
CA PHE A 51 -1.91 -3.80 -12.52
C PHE A 51 -0.68 -3.24 -11.78
N HIS A 52 -0.85 -2.24 -10.91
CA HIS A 52 0.24 -1.64 -10.14
C HIS A 52 1.02 -2.69 -9.33
N PHE A 53 0.31 -3.54 -8.59
CA PHE A 53 0.91 -4.62 -7.80
C PHE A 53 1.72 -5.58 -8.67
N THR A 54 1.12 -6.07 -9.76
CA THR A 54 1.80 -7.00 -10.69
C THR A 54 3.03 -6.36 -11.31
N PHE A 55 2.92 -5.08 -11.71
CA PHE A 55 4.02 -4.30 -12.27
C PHE A 55 5.15 -4.09 -11.25
N THR A 56 4.83 -3.73 -10.01
CA THR A 56 5.79 -3.59 -8.91
C THR A 56 6.52 -4.91 -8.66
N CYS A 57 5.81 -6.03 -8.56
CA CYS A 57 6.43 -7.36 -8.44
C CYS A 57 7.38 -7.66 -9.62
N TRP A 58 6.92 -7.42 -10.84
CA TRP A 58 7.74 -7.62 -12.03
C TRP A 58 9.01 -6.76 -12.03
N MET A 59 8.92 -5.49 -11.62
CA MET A 59 10.08 -4.59 -11.54
C MET A 59 11.07 -5.01 -10.45
N ILE A 60 10.60 -5.41 -9.27
CA ILE A 60 11.46 -5.87 -8.17
C ILE A 60 12.30 -7.08 -8.63
N LEU A 61 11.69 -8.01 -9.36
CA LEU A 61 12.37 -9.20 -9.89
C LEU A 61 13.46 -8.88 -10.93
N LYS A 62 13.52 -7.65 -11.45
CA LYS A 62 14.52 -7.22 -12.43
C LYS A 62 15.83 -6.68 -11.83
N ASN A 63 15.99 -6.69 -10.51
CA ASN A 63 17.22 -6.24 -9.81
C ASN A 63 17.69 -4.86 -10.30
N GLN A 64 16.76 -3.91 -10.42
CA GLN A 64 17.07 -2.57 -10.90
C GLN A 64 17.99 -1.80 -9.93
N THR A 65 18.79 -0.88 -10.48
CA THR A 65 19.81 -0.13 -9.74
C THR A 65 19.21 0.83 -8.72
N ASP A 66 18.00 1.31 -8.95
CA ASP A 66 17.24 2.16 -8.04
C ASP A 66 16.93 1.50 -6.68
N LEU A 67 16.75 0.17 -6.60
CA LEU A 67 16.66 -0.54 -5.32
C LEU A 67 18.03 -0.71 -4.67
N SER A 68 19.03 -1.14 -5.44
CA SER A 68 20.35 -1.51 -4.90
C SER A 68 21.14 -0.29 -4.43
N ASP A 69 20.98 0.86 -5.11
CA ASP A 69 21.67 2.11 -4.77
C ASP A 69 21.22 2.70 -3.42
N GLN A 70 20.01 2.35 -2.97
CA GLN A 70 19.46 2.70 -1.65
C GLN A 70 19.64 1.58 -0.61
N GLY A 71 20.09 0.41 -1.04
CA GLY A 71 20.10 -0.83 -0.28
C GLY A 71 18.82 -1.65 -0.48
N THR A 72 18.95 -2.84 -1.08
CA THR A 72 17.80 -3.67 -1.49
C THR A 72 16.85 -3.99 -0.34
N PHE A 73 17.37 -4.38 0.82
CA PHE A 73 16.53 -4.69 1.99
C PHE A 73 15.71 -3.47 2.44
N PHE A 74 16.36 -2.32 2.58
CA PHE A 74 15.71 -1.07 2.95
C PHE A 74 14.61 -0.71 1.94
N SER A 75 14.93 -0.78 0.64
CA SER A 75 13.98 -0.50 -0.44
C SER A 75 12.75 -1.40 -0.38
N LEU A 76 12.95 -2.71 -0.21
CA LEU A 76 11.84 -3.68 -0.13
C LEU A 76 10.93 -3.42 1.07
N VAL A 77 11.49 -3.08 2.24
CA VAL A 77 10.72 -2.73 3.44
C VAL A 77 9.89 -1.47 3.18
N VAL A 78 10.47 -0.42 2.61
CA VAL A 78 9.75 0.83 2.30
C VAL A 78 8.63 0.57 1.29
N ILE A 79 8.91 -0.15 0.20
CA ILE A 79 7.93 -0.49 -0.83
C ILE A 79 6.75 -1.26 -0.21
N TYR A 80 7.04 -2.25 0.62
CA TYR A 80 6.01 -3.05 1.31
C TYR A 80 5.15 -2.17 2.22
N LEU A 81 5.77 -1.38 3.10
CA LEU A 81 5.04 -0.56 4.08
C LEU A 81 4.19 0.52 3.39
N MET A 82 4.67 1.13 2.31
CA MET A 82 3.91 2.13 1.56
C MET A 82 2.71 1.49 0.82
N ASN A 83 2.90 0.35 0.17
CA ASN A 83 1.79 -0.36 -0.47
C ASN A 83 0.75 -0.84 0.54
N LEU A 84 1.18 -1.36 1.70
CA LEU A 84 0.29 -1.75 2.79
C LEU A 84 -0.51 -0.54 3.29
N LEU A 85 0.15 0.58 3.57
CA LEU A 85 -0.51 1.81 4.01
C LEU A 85 -1.57 2.27 3.01
N LEU A 86 -1.21 2.32 1.71
CA LEU A 86 -2.13 2.75 0.66
C LEU A 86 -3.33 1.81 0.53
N LEU A 87 -3.11 0.50 0.57
CA LEU A 87 -4.18 -0.49 0.53
C LEU A 87 -5.11 -0.35 1.74
N SER A 88 -4.55 -0.14 2.94
CA SER A 88 -5.34 0.11 4.15
C SER A 88 -6.19 1.37 4.02
N VAL A 89 -5.61 2.48 3.55
CA VAL A 89 -6.36 3.73 3.31
C VAL A 89 -7.48 3.50 2.29
N MET A 90 -7.19 2.86 1.16
CA MET A 90 -8.21 2.56 0.14
C MET A 90 -9.34 1.69 0.70
N LEU A 91 -9.03 0.68 1.51
CA LEU A 91 -10.02 -0.21 2.12
C LEU A 91 -10.88 0.50 3.16
N ILE A 92 -10.27 1.36 3.99
CA ILE A 92 -11.00 2.19 4.96
C ILE A 92 -11.96 3.12 4.22
N LEU A 93 -11.50 3.79 3.15
CA LEU A 93 -12.36 4.68 2.36
C LEU A 93 -13.47 3.96 1.61
N ALA A 94 -13.23 2.72 1.16
CA ALA A 94 -14.24 1.91 0.47
C ALA A 94 -15.25 1.26 1.44
N SER A 95 -14.90 1.10 2.71
CA SER A 95 -15.72 0.43 3.70
C SER A 95 -16.65 1.42 4.43
N PRO A 96 -17.96 1.15 4.49
CA PRO A 96 -18.87 1.95 5.30
C PRO A 96 -18.75 1.67 6.81
N HIS A 97 -18.03 0.61 7.20
CA HIS A 97 -17.98 0.13 8.59
C HIS A 97 -16.61 0.31 9.26
N ILE A 98 -15.55 0.52 8.48
CA ILE A 98 -14.20 0.63 9.00
C ILE A 98 -13.83 2.11 9.04
N THR A 99 -13.45 2.60 10.22
CA THR A 99 -12.94 3.95 10.39
C THR A 99 -11.42 3.94 10.56
N PHE A 100 -10.77 5.07 10.34
CA PHE A 100 -9.34 5.22 10.65
C PHE A 100 -9.04 4.93 12.13
N ALA A 101 -9.92 5.36 13.04
CA ALA A 101 -9.75 5.15 14.46
C ALA A 101 -9.81 3.66 14.83
N SER A 102 -10.85 2.96 14.38
CA SER A 102 -11.00 1.52 14.63
C SER A 102 -9.84 0.73 14.03
N PHE A 103 -9.46 1.02 12.78
CA PHE A 103 -8.32 0.38 12.13
C PHE A 103 -7.01 0.63 12.90
N SER A 104 -6.78 1.85 13.40
CA SER A 104 -5.56 2.17 14.16
C SER A 104 -5.49 1.44 15.50
N ALA A 105 -6.61 1.31 16.19
CA ALA A 105 -6.71 0.53 17.42
C ALA A 105 -6.40 -0.94 17.15
N ASP A 106 -7.04 -1.51 16.12
CA ASP A 106 -6.78 -2.90 15.70
C ASP A 106 -5.32 -3.10 15.29
N LEU A 107 -4.71 -2.15 14.58
CA LEU A 107 -3.31 -2.22 14.19
C LEU A 107 -2.38 -2.26 15.41
N LEU A 108 -2.61 -1.41 16.42
CA LEU A 108 -1.81 -1.40 17.65
C LEU A 108 -1.96 -2.70 18.44
N THR A 109 -3.19 -3.22 18.56
CA THR A 109 -3.45 -4.51 19.20
C THR A 109 -2.74 -5.65 18.46
N ASN A 110 -2.84 -5.70 17.12
CA ASN A 110 -2.19 -6.74 16.33
C ASN A 110 -0.65 -6.65 16.39
N LEU A 111 -0.09 -5.44 16.42
CA LEU A 111 1.35 -5.25 16.63
C LEU A 111 1.79 -5.77 18.00
N GLY A 112 1.02 -5.50 19.06
CA GLY A 112 1.28 -6.05 20.39
C GLY A 112 1.22 -7.58 20.44
N ASN A 113 0.22 -8.17 19.81
CA ASN A 113 0.10 -9.63 19.72
C ASN A 113 1.27 -10.24 18.92
N PHE A 114 1.71 -9.58 17.85
CA PHE A 114 2.85 -10.02 17.05
C PHE A 114 4.16 -9.98 17.84
N THR A 115 4.42 -8.93 18.62
CA THR A 115 5.65 -8.85 19.43
C THR A 115 5.67 -9.92 20.52
N GLN A 116 4.52 -10.20 21.14
CA GLN A 116 4.36 -11.31 22.08
C GLN A 116 4.68 -12.65 21.41
N TRP A 117 4.07 -12.94 20.26
CA TRP A 117 4.34 -14.17 19.50
C TRP A 117 5.82 -14.35 19.13
N ILE A 118 6.49 -13.28 18.68
CA ILE A 118 7.93 -13.31 18.41
C ILE A 118 8.74 -13.62 19.67
N SER A 119 8.38 -13.05 20.82
CA SER A 119 9.08 -13.33 22.09
C SER A 119 8.94 -14.81 22.50
N GLU A 120 7.74 -15.38 22.41
CA GLU A 120 7.49 -16.79 22.68
C GLU A 120 8.27 -17.70 21.74
N LEU A 121 8.29 -17.37 20.44
CA LEU A 121 9.05 -18.09 19.44
C LEU A 121 10.55 -18.10 19.77
N MET A 122 11.14 -16.95 20.11
CA MET A 122 12.55 -16.86 20.50
C MET A 122 12.85 -17.67 21.77
N HIS A 123 11.98 -17.62 22.78
CA HIS A 123 12.11 -18.44 23.98
C HIS A 123 12.08 -19.94 23.63
N SER A 124 11.21 -20.36 22.72
CA SER A 124 11.12 -21.76 22.28
C SER A 124 12.38 -22.29 21.58
N PHE A 125 13.09 -21.43 20.85
CA PHE A 125 14.37 -21.78 20.22
C PHE A 125 15.53 -21.80 21.21
N THR A 126 15.49 -20.97 22.26
CA THR A 126 16.56 -20.89 23.27
C THR A 126 16.52 -22.05 24.28
N GLN A 127 15.35 -22.69 24.44
CA GLN A 127 15.13 -23.84 25.32
C GLN A 127 15.38 -25.21 24.63
N ARG A 128 15.78 -25.22 23.36
CA ARG A 128 16.20 -26.42 22.61
C ARG A 128 17.73 -26.46 22.50
#